data_AF-A0A2E6X890-F1
#
_entry.id   AF-A0A2E6X890-F1
#
_cell.length_a   1.000
_cell.length_b   1.000
_cell.length_c   1.000
_cell.angle_alpha   90.00
_cell.angle_beta   90.00
_cell.angle_gamma   90.00
#
_symmetry.space_group_name_H-M   'P 1'
#
loop_
_entity.id
_entity.type
_entity.pdbx_description
1 polymer ?
#
loop_
_entity_poly.entity_id
_entity_poly.type
_entity_poly.pdbx_seq_one_letter_code
_entity_poly.pdbx_strand_id
1 'polypeptide(L)'
;MSIIGNVANANPIEGSQSSQAKAKLEDDLNQFLNLLVAQLQNQDPLDPLDANEFTSQLVQFASVEQQIFQNSNLEKLLNLQETSQISQMVDFINNRIEFVSQKLPVENGKAEFTYTIPPGVTDATI
;
A
#
# COMPACT_ATOMS: atom_id res chain seq x y z
N MET A 1 25.20 14.45 13.21
CA MET A 1 24.18 13.41 13.09
C MET A 1 22.89 14.11 12.69
N SER A 2 22.54 14.09 11.41
CA SER A 2 21.23 14.53 10.96
C SER A 2 20.85 13.68 9.76
N ILE A 3 20.28 12.52 10.04
CA ILE A 3 19.53 11.71 9.09
C ILE A 3 18.28 11.16 9.79
N ILE A 4 17.50 12.04 10.42
CA ILE A 4 16.10 11.69 10.72
C ILE A 4 15.31 12.07 9.48
N GLY A 5 15.33 11.17 8.50
CA GLY A 5 14.44 11.22 7.35
C GLY A 5 13.02 10.93 7.81
N ASN A 6 12.24 11.97 8.07
CA ASN A 6 10.81 12.08 7.76
C ASN A 6 9.91 10.83 7.93
N VAL A 7 10.05 10.03 9.00
CA VAL A 7 9.15 8.90 9.33
C VAL A 7 7.96 9.38 10.16
N ALA A 8 7.13 10.28 9.64
CA ALA A 8 5.89 10.67 10.34
C ALA A 8 4.82 11.38 9.48
N ASN A 9 4.83 11.27 8.15
CA ASN A 9 3.67 11.69 7.35
C ASN A 9 2.86 10.46 6.94
N ALA A 10 2.37 9.73 7.94
CA ALA A 10 1.22 8.85 7.76
C ALA A 10 0.00 9.76 7.54
N ASN A 11 -0.15 10.27 6.32
CA ASN A 11 -1.45 10.73 5.87
C ASN A 11 -2.42 9.55 6.04
N PRO A 12 -3.60 9.76 6.64
CA PRO A 12 -4.60 8.71 6.71
C PRO A 12 -4.83 8.24 5.28
N ILE A 13 -4.74 6.94 5.09
CA ILE A 13 -4.98 6.22 3.85
C ILE A 13 -6.33 6.72 3.34
N GLU A 14 -6.32 7.65 2.38
CA GLU A 14 -7.50 7.93 1.57
C GLU A 14 -7.92 6.56 1.04
N GLY A 15 -9.16 6.16 1.32
CA GLY A 15 -9.64 4.81 1.04
C GLY A 15 -9.18 4.35 -0.33
N SER A 16 -8.58 3.15 -0.39
CA SER A 16 -7.81 2.72 -1.55
C SER A 16 -8.59 2.92 -2.86
N GLN A 17 -7.90 3.19 -3.97
CA GLN A 17 -8.57 3.50 -5.24
C GLN A 17 -9.55 2.38 -5.64
N SER A 18 -9.22 1.12 -5.34
CA SER A 18 -10.16 0.00 -5.50
C SER A 18 -11.41 0.09 -4.61
N SER A 19 -11.29 0.59 -3.38
CA SER A 19 -12.41 0.79 -2.46
C SER A 19 -13.38 1.87 -2.95
N GLN A 20 -12.85 2.97 -3.50
CA GLN A 20 -13.68 4.03 -4.10
C GLN A 20 -14.36 3.55 -5.39
N ALA A 21 -13.65 2.81 -6.23
CA ALA A 21 -14.20 2.22 -7.44
C ALA A 21 -15.32 1.21 -7.12
N LYS A 22 -15.17 0.41 -6.05
CA LYS A 22 -16.21 -0.52 -5.59
C LYS A 22 -17.47 0.21 -5.15
N ALA A 23 -17.32 1.25 -4.33
CA ALA A 23 -18.46 2.04 -3.84
C ALA A 23 -19.24 2.70 -4.99
N LYS A 24 -18.53 3.21 -6.00
CA LYS A 24 -19.15 3.76 -7.21
C LYS A 24 -19.89 2.69 -8.02
N LEU A 25 -19.27 1.53 -8.23
CA LEU A 25 -19.89 0.42 -8.97
C LEU A 25 -21.18 -0.07 -8.29
N GLU A 26 -21.20 -0.12 -6.95
CA GLU A 26 -22.38 -0.47 -6.16
C GLU A 26 -23.52 0.56 -6.33
N ASP A 27 -23.20 1.86 -6.34
CA ASP A 27 -24.19 2.92 -6.59
C ASP A 27 -24.77 2.84 -8.01
N ASP A 28 -23.92 2.63 -9.02
CA ASP A 28 -24.31 2.47 -10.42
C ASP A 28 -25.24 1.26 -10.61
N LEU A 29 -24.94 0.13 -9.97
CA LEU A 29 -25.80 -1.06 -9.99
C LEU A 29 -27.15 -0.79 -9.32
N ASN A 30 -27.17 -0.09 -8.18
CA ASN A 30 -28.40 0.25 -7.48
C ASN A 30 -29.29 1.20 -8.32
N GLN A 31 -28.70 2.19 -8.99
CA GLN A 31 -29.45 3.06 -9.91
C GLN A 31 -30.01 2.25 -11.08
N PHE A 32 -29.22 1.35 -11.66
CA PHE A 32 -29.67 0.46 -12.72
C PHE A 32 -30.87 -0.40 -12.27
N LEU A 33 -30.77 -1.06 -11.11
CA LEU A 33 -31.86 -1.87 -10.56
C LEU A 33 -33.11 -1.03 -10.24
N ASN A 34 -32.95 0.20 -9.76
CA ASN A 34 -34.07 1.10 -9.52
C ASN A 34 -34.78 1.51 -10.80
N LEU A 35 -34.02 1.85 -11.86
CA LEU A 35 -34.58 2.15 -13.17
C LEU A 35 -35.27 0.92 -13.77
N LEU A 36 -34.68 -0.26 -13.61
CA LEU A 36 -35.28 -1.52 -14.05
C LEU A 36 -36.63 -1.78 -13.36
N VAL A 37 -36.68 -1.59 -12.05
CA VAL A 37 -37.93 -1.75 -11.27
C VAL A 37 -38.96 -0.69 -11.70
N ALA A 38 -38.55 0.56 -11.90
CA ALA A 38 -39.44 1.63 -12.33
C ALA A 38 -39.99 1.39 -13.75
N GLN A 39 -39.17 0.85 -14.66
CA GLN A 39 -39.59 0.43 -15.99
C GLN A 39 -40.58 -0.73 -15.88
N LEU A 40 -40.25 -1.82 -15.15
CA LEU A 40 -41.16 -2.94 -14.96
C LEU A 40 -42.52 -2.55 -14.35
N GLN A 41 -42.57 -1.53 -13.49
CA GLN A 41 -43.82 -1.02 -12.92
C GLN A 41 -44.67 -0.20 -13.91
N ASN A 42 -44.06 0.43 -14.93
CA ASN A 42 -44.72 1.26 -15.94
C ASN A 42 -44.73 0.64 -17.34
N GLN A 43 -44.37 -0.64 -17.48
CA GLN A 43 -44.28 -1.30 -18.78
C GLN A 43 -45.68 -1.59 -19.37
N ASP A 44 -45.87 -1.19 -20.62
CA ASP A 44 -46.96 -1.67 -21.45
C ASP A 44 -46.65 -3.12 -21.88
N PRO A 45 -47.54 -4.10 -21.65
CA PRO A 45 -47.31 -5.50 -22.00
C PRO A 45 -47.07 -5.78 -23.49
N LEU A 46 -47.28 -4.79 -24.37
CA LEU A 46 -47.06 -4.92 -25.82
C LEU A 46 -45.61 -4.63 -26.27
N ASP A 47 -44.77 -4.03 -25.41
CA ASP A 47 -43.33 -3.81 -25.68
C ASP A 47 -42.47 -4.54 -24.62
N PRO A 48 -42.18 -5.84 -24.81
CA PRO A 48 -41.34 -6.58 -23.89
C PRO A 48 -39.93 -5.98 -23.90
N LEU A 49 -39.44 -5.59 -22.73
CA LEU A 49 -38.05 -5.22 -22.50
C LEU A 49 -37.10 -6.32 -23.02
N ASP A 50 -36.00 -5.91 -23.66
CA ASP A 50 -35.00 -6.84 -24.17
C ASP A 50 -34.13 -7.39 -23.03
N ALA A 51 -34.51 -8.56 -22.53
CA ALA A 51 -33.80 -9.27 -21.46
C ALA A 51 -32.33 -9.56 -21.78
N ASN A 52 -31.94 -9.56 -23.07
CA ASN A 52 -30.55 -9.77 -23.48
C ASN A 52 -29.67 -8.58 -23.13
N GLU A 53 -30.17 -7.35 -23.27
CA GLU A 53 -29.40 -6.15 -22.96
C GLU A 53 -29.08 -6.05 -21.47
N PHE A 54 -30.06 -6.40 -20.62
CA PHE A 54 -29.85 -6.45 -19.17
C PHE A 54 -28.86 -7.52 -18.74
N THR A 55 -28.97 -8.71 -19.33
CA THR A 55 -28.02 -9.79 -19.03
C THR A 55 -26.61 -9.40 -19.45
N SER A 56 -26.46 -8.72 -20.59
CA SER A 56 -25.18 -8.17 -21.04
C SER A 56 -24.62 -7.12 -20.08
N GLN A 57 -25.45 -6.18 -19.61
CA GLN A 57 -25.03 -5.17 -18.64
C GLN A 57 -24.62 -5.80 -17.30
N LEU A 58 -25.36 -6.79 -16.79
CA LEU A 58 -24.99 -7.52 -15.57
C LEU A 58 -23.67 -8.26 -15.70
N VAL A 59 -23.40 -8.89 -16.85
CA VAL A 59 -22.11 -9.53 -17.13
C VAL A 59 -20.97 -8.50 -17.16
N GLN A 60 -21.21 -7.32 -17.74
CA GLN A 60 -20.25 -6.22 -17.72
C GLN A 60 -19.95 -5.75 -16.29
N PHE A 61 -20.98 -5.58 -15.45
CA PHE A 61 -20.80 -5.25 -14.03
C PHE A 61 -19.96 -6.29 -13.29
N ALA A 62 -20.26 -7.58 -13.47
CA ALA A 62 -19.50 -8.67 -12.86
C ALA A 62 -18.02 -8.67 -13.30
N SER A 63 -17.76 -8.38 -14.58
CA SER A 63 -16.39 -8.26 -15.10
C SER A 63 -15.64 -7.08 -14.47
N VAL A 64 -16.29 -5.92 -14.32
CA VAL A 64 -15.68 -4.73 -13.69
C VAL A 64 -15.45 -4.98 -12.19
N GLU A 65 -16.40 -5.62 -11.51
CA GLU A 65 -16.25 -6.01 -10.10
C GLU A 65 -15.04 -6.93 -9.91
N GLN A 66 -14.87 -7.92 -10.78
CA GLN A 66 -13.71 -8.80 -10.75
C GLN A 66 -12.39 -8.03 -10.93
N GLN A 67 -12.36 -7.04 -11.83
CA GLN A 67 -11.20 -6.18 -12.03
C GLN A 67 -10.90 -5.34 -10.79
N ILE A 68 -11.91 -4.77 -10.14
CA ILE A 68 -11.75 -4.02 -8.89
C ILE A 68 -11.21 -4.94 -7.79
N PHE A 69 -11.71 -6.16 -7.67
CA PHE A 69 -11.23 -7.14 -6.70
C PHE A 69 -9.75 -7.50 -6.95
N GLN A 70 -9.37 -7.69 -8.22
CA GLN A 70 -7.98 -7.94 -8.59
C GLN A 70 -7.07 -6.75 -8.20
N ASN A 71 -7.50 -5.52 -8.50
CA ASN A 71 -6.77 -4.31 -8.10
C ASN A 71 -6.65 -4.19 -6.57
N SER A 72 -7.70 -4.51 -5.82
CA SER A 72 -7.67 -4.52 -4.35
C SER A 72 -6.63 -5.51 -3.81
N ASN A 73 -6.52 -6.68 -4.42
CA ASN A 73 -5.50 -7.66 -4.01
C ASN A 73 -4.08 -7.17 -4.35
N LEU A 74 -3.88 -6.50 -5.48
CA LEU A 74 -2.59 -5.88 -5.83
C LEU A 74 -2.22 -4.78 -4.84
N GLU A 75 -3.15 -3.89 -4.50
CA GLU A 75 -2.95 -2.86 -3.48
C GLU A 75 -2.57 -3.49 -2.12
N LYS A 76 -3.24 -4.57 -1.71
CA LYS A 76 -2.89 -5.30 -0.47
C LYS A 76 -1.48 -5.88 -0.52
N LEU A 77 -1.08 -6.48 -1.64
CA LEU A 77 0.27 -7.04 -1.81
C LEU A 77 1.33 -5.94 -1.73
N LEU A 78 1.10 -4.78 -2.35
CA LEU A 78 2.00 -3.63 -2.28
C LEU A 78 2.15 -3.12 -0.84
N ASN A 79 1.04 -3.00 -0.11
CA ASN A 79 1.06 -2.62 1.31
C ASN A 79 1.86 -3.61 2.18
N LEU A 80 1.73 -4.92 1.93
CA LEU A 80 2.51 -5.95 2.63
C LEU A 80 4.01 -5.84 2.31
N GLN A 81 4.37 -5.55 1.05
CA GLN A 81 5.76 -5.34 0.64
C GLN A 81 6.37 -4.07 1.28
N GLU A 82 5.61 -2.98 1.33
CA GLU A 82 6.03 -1.74 2.00
C GLU A 82 6.24 -1.99 3.50
N THR A 83 5.29 -2.66 4.15
CA THR A 83 5.39 -3.04 5.57
C THR A 83 6.63 -3.90 5.84
N SER A 84 6.92 -4.87 4.97
CA SER A 84 8.12 -5.72 5.11
C SER A 84 9.43 -4.94 4.99
N GLN A 85 9.51 -3.96 4.09
CA GLN A 85 10.66 -3.07 3.98
C GLN A 85 10.82 -2.19 5.22
N ILE A 86 9.71 -1.66 5.74
CA ILE A 86 9.72 -0.87 6.98
C ILE A 86 10.21 -1.73 8.16
N SER A 87 9.76 -2.98 8.28
CA SER A 87 10.23 -3.87 9.36
C SER A 87 11.75 -4.10 9.30
N GLN A 88 12.33 -4.34 8.12
CA GLN A 88 13.79 -4.45 7.97
C GLN A 88 14.52 -3.15 8.36
N MET A 89 13.89 -1.99 8.14
CA MET A 89 14.46 -0.71 8.52
C MET A 89 14.35 -0.46 10.03
N VAL A 90 13.26 -0.89 10.66
CA VAL A 90 13.07 -0.85 12.12
C VAL A 90 14.09 -1.73 12.83
N ASP A 91 14.51 -2.85 12.24
CA ASP A 91 15.60 -3.67 12.80
C ASP A 91 16.92 -2.89 12.90
N PHE A 92 17.16 -1.87 12.07
CA PHE A 92 18.34 -1.01 12.20
C PHE A 92 18.17 0.08 13.27
N ILE A 93 16.93 0.43 13.61
CA ILE A 93 16.65 1.32 14.73
C ILE A 93 17.01 0.52 15.99
N ASN A 94 18.10 0.93 16.65
CA ASN A 94 18.71 0.30 17.83
C ASN A 94 19.86 -0.69 17.57
N ASN A 95 20.24 -0.92 16.30
CA ASN A 95 21.48 -1.65 15.97
C ASN A 95 22.63 -0.67 15.66
N ARG A 96 23.81 -0.90 16.27
CA ARG A 96 25.03 -0.13 15.96
C ARG A 96 25.62 -0.66 14.66
N ILE A 97 25.49 0.10 13.57
CA ILE A 97 26.12 -0.27 12.29
C ILE A 97 27.55 0.26 12.29
N GLU A 98 28.53 -0.64 12.28
CA GLU A 98 29.95 -0.31 12.20
C GLU A 98 30.41 -0.36 10.73
N PHE A 99 30.80 0.79 10.19
CA PHE A 99 31.36 0.89 8.85
C PHE A 99 32.86 1.14 8.94
N VAL A 100 33.65 0.38 8.19
CA VAL A 100 35.09 0.62 8.05
C VAL A 100 35.29 1.90 7.23
N SER A 101 35.65 2.99 7.92
CA SER A 101 35.93 4.30 7.31
C SER A 101 37.34 4.75 7.65
N GLN A 102 38.05 5.30 6.67
CA GLN A 102 39.35 5.96 6.86
C GLN A 102 39.21 7.42 7.34
N LYS A 103 37.98 7.91 7.49
CA LYS A 103 37.66 9.24 8.03
C LYS A 103 36.83 9.07 9.30
N LEU A 104 37.35 9.56 10.42
CA LEU A 104 36.62 9.55 11.70
C LEU A 104 35.66 10.75 11.73
N PRO A 105 34.33 10.52 11.78
CA PRO A 105 33.39 11.60 12.03
C PRO A 105 33.59 12.13 13.45
N VAL A 106 33.79 13.44 13.59
CA VAL A 106 33.93 14.13 14.87
C VAL A 106 32.58 14.76 15.20
N GLU A 107 31.97 14.38 16.32
CA GLU A 107 30.76 15.03 16.82
C GLU A 107 31.09 15.85 18.07
N ASN A 108 30.67 17.13 18.09
CA ASN A 108 30.93 18.04 19.21
C ASN A 108 32.41 18.13 19.63
N GLY A 109 33.32 18.07 18.66
CA GLY A 109 34.77 18.15 18.90
C GLY A 109 35.40 16.90 19.51
N LYS A 110 34.66 15.80 19.63
CA LYS A 110 35.15 14.50 20.12
C LYS A 110 34.96 13.43 19.04
N ALA A 111 35.97 12.60 18.86
CA ALA A 111 35.92 11.44 17.96
C ALA A 111 35.94 10.18 18.83
N GLU A 112 34.95 9.30 18.63
CA GLU A 112 34.95 7.97 19.24
C GLU A 112 35.44 6.96 18.21
N PHE A 113 36.41 6.13 18.61
CA PHE A 113 36.88 5.00 17.82
C PHE A 113 36.90 3.75 18.69
N THR A 114 36.70 2.59 18.08
CA THR A 114 36.79 1.29 18.73
C THR A 114 37.93 0.51 18.09
N TYR A 115 38.86 0.02 18.90
CA TYR A 115 39.97 -0.81 18.45
C TYR A 115 39.90 -2.16 19.16
N THR A 116 39.72 -3.24 18.39
CA THR A 116 39.69 -4.61 18.93
C THR A 116 41.11 -5.17 18.95
N ILE A 117 41.66 -5.38 20.14
CA ILE A 117 43.01 -5.97 20.32
C ILE A 117 42.90 -7.51 20.27
N PRO A 118 43.62 -8.20 19.37
CA PRO A 118 43.68 -9.66 19.36
C PRO A 118 44.39 -10.22 20.62
N PRO A 119 44.01 -11.40 21.12
CA PRO A 119 44.73 -12.02 22.24
C PRO A 119 46.18 -12.35 21.83
N GLY A 120 47.14 -11.83 22.59
CA GLY A 120 48.58 -12.08 22.37
C GLY A 120 49.43 -10.84 22.02
N VAL A 121 48.83 -9.66 21.93
CA VAL A 121 49.57 -8.40 21.68
C VAL A 121 50.05 -7.79 23.00
N THR A 122 51.36 -7.54 23.12
CA THR A 122 51.99 -6.98 24.33
C THR A 122 52.17 -5.45 24.26
N ASP A 123 52.22 -4.88 23.05
CA ASP A 123 52.30 -3.43 22.82
C ASP A 123 51.34 -3.02 21.69
N ALA A 124 50.49 -2.02 21.96
CA ALA A 124 49.61 -1.41 20.98
C ALA A 124 49.79 0.12 21.03
N THR A 125 50.12 0.73 19.89
CA THR A 125 50.12 2.19 19.72
C THR A 125 48.92 2.55 18.86
N ILE A 126 48.11 3.49 19.35
CA ILE A 126 46.87 3.97 18.73
C ILE A 126 47.18 5.12 17.78
#